data_AF-A0A650CNY1-F1
#
_entry.id   AF-A0A650CNY1-F1
#
_cell.length_a   1.000
_cell.length_b   1.000
_cell.length_c   1.000
_cell.angle_alpha   90.00
_cell.angle_beta   90.00
_cell.angle_gamma   90.00
#
_symmetry.space_group_name_H-M   'P 1'
#
loop_
_entity.id
_entity.type
_entity.pdbx_description
1 polymer ?
#
loop_
_entity_poly.entity_id
_entity_poly.type
_entity_poly.pdbx_seq_one_letter_code
_entity_poly.pdbx_strand_id
1 'polypeptide(L)' 'MGRTLPSLTQAIKEETERLRRVAERVRDERLREKLLKALDHTRELQDAFYDEIADPQEIVLLTLILYMCGEDDKRIPH' A
#
# COMPACT_ATOMS: atom_id res chain seq x y z
N MET A 1 2.40 8.57 31.38
CA MET A 1 1.46 9.24 30.44
C MET A 1 1.40 8.38 29.19
N GLY A 2 0.32 7.63 29.01
CA GLY A 2 0.21 6.60 27.98
C GLY A 2 0.20 7.22 26.58
N ARG A 3 1.11 6.78 25.72
CA ARG A 3 1.03 7.05 24.28
C ARG A 3 -0.27 6.42 23.81
N THR A 4 -1.26 7.23 23.45
CA THR A 4 -2.43 6.77 22.70
C THR A 4 -1.91 6.06 21.46
N LEU A 5 -2.22 4.77 21.33
CA LEU A 5 -1.93 4.02 20.11
C LEU A 5 -2.58 4.78 18.94
N PRO A 6 -1.84 5.14 17.89
CA PRO A 6 -2.46 5.71 16.69
C PRO A 6 -3.48 4.70 16.15
N SER A 7 -4.61 5.20 15.64
CA SER A 7 -5.56 4.33 14.96
C SER A 7 -4.87 3.63 13.79
N LEU A 8 -5.31 2.41 13.46
CA LEU A 8 -4.80 1.65 12.31
C LEU A 8 -4.75 2.52 11.03
N THR A 9 -5.79 3.33 10.81
CA THR A 9 -5.84 4.35 9.76
C THR A 9 -4.68 5.32 9.76
N GLN A 10 -4.35 5.87 10.92
CA GLN A 10 -3.26 6.84 11.05
C GLN A 10 -1.91 6.16 10.82
N ALA A 11 -1.73 4.93 11.31
CA ALA A 11 -0.50 4.17 11.12
C ALA A 11 -0.28 3.80 9.65
N ILE A 12 -1.31 3.33 8.94
CA ILE A 12 -1.26 3.06 7.49
C ILE A 12 -0.96 4.35 6.71
N LYS A 13 -1.57 5.47 7.09
CA LYS A 13 -1.30 6.76 6.45
C LYS A 13 0.16 7.19 6.60
N GLU A 14 0.75 7.02 7.79
CA GLU A 14 2.15 7.34 8.02
C GLU A 14 3.09 6.43 7.23
N GLU A 15 2.78 5.13 7.15
CA GLU A 15 3.59 4.16 6.40
C GLU A 15 3.53 4.42 4.90
N THR A 16 2.33 4.62 4.35
CA THR A 16 2.15 4.94 2.91
C THR A 16 2.84 6.25 2.54
N GLU A 17 2.79 7.28 3.39
CA GLU A 17 3.49 8.56 3.17
C GLU A 17 5.02 8.38 3.15
N ARG A 18 5.57 7.54 4.05
CA ARG A 18 7.00 7.21 4.03
C ARG A 18 7.39 6.54 2.72
N LEU A 19 6.58 5.59 2.26
CA LEU A 19 6.86 4.85 1.02
C LEU A 19 6.68 5.71 -0.23
N ARG A 20 5.74 6.67 -0.25
CA ARG A 20 5.62 7.65 -1.35
C ARG A 20 6.90 8.45 -1.52
N ARG A 21 7.50 8.94 -0.43
CA ARG A 21 8.78 9.67 -0.49
C ARG A 21 9.93 8.82 -1.02
N VAL A 22 9.90 7.52 -0.79
CA VAL A 22 10.88 6.58 -1.36
C VAL A 22 10.59 6.34 -2.84
N ALA A 23 9.33 6.12 -3.21
CA ALA A 23 8.89 5.93 -4.59
C ALA A 23 9.21 7.14 -5.49
N GLU A 24 9.07 8.37 -4.98
CA GLU A 24 9.43 9.59 -5.71
C GLU A 24 10.91 9.66 -6.11
N ARG A 25 11.80 8.97 -5.40
CA ARG A 25 13.23 8.90 -5.72
C ARG A 25 13.56 7.92 -6.85
N VAL A 26 12.60 7.11 -7.27
CA VAL A 26 12.77 6.18 -8.39
C VAL A 26 12.90 6.96 -9.69
N ARG A 27 14.02 6.73 -10.40
CA ARG A 27 14.34 7.44 -11.65
C ARG A 27 13.50 6.99 -12.83
N ASP A 28 13.13 5.71 -12.84
CA ASP A 28 12.24 5.17 -13.87
C ASP A 28 10.81 5.65 -13.60
N GLU A 29 10.29 6.46 -14.52
CA GLU A 29 8.98 7.08 -14.41
C GLU A 29 7.85 6.04 -14.36
N ARG A 30 7.96 4.96 -15.13
CA ARG A 30 6.93 3.90 -15.16
C ARG A 30 6.90 3.14 -13.86
N LEU A 31 8.07 2.81 -13.30
CA LEU A 31 8.16 2.15 -11.99
C LEU A 31 7.66 3.06 -10.87
N ARG A 32 8.01 4.34 -10.90
CA ARG A 32 7.50 5.34 -9.96
C ARG A 32 5.97 5.41 -10.00
N GLU A 33 5.37 5.53 -11.17
CA GLU A 33 3.91 5.56 -11.33
C GLU A 33 3.24 4.28 -10.81
N LYS A 34 3.80 3.11 -11.11
CA LYS A 34 3.28 1.83 -10.61
C LYS A 34 3.31 1.78 -9.08
N LEU A 35 4.40 2.21 -8.46
CA LEU A 35 4.52 2.25 -7.00
C LEU A 35 3.51 3.21 -6.36
N LEU A 36 3.35 4.41 -6.92
CA LEU A 36 2.39 5.39 -6.40
C LEU A 36 0.94 4.89 -6.52
N LYS A 37 0.57 4.29 -7.66
CA LYS A 37 -0.75 3.68 -7.85
C LYS A 37 -1.02 2.54 -6.87
N ALA A 38 -0.01 1.69 -6.62
CA ALA A 38 -0.13 0.62 -5.64
C ALA A 38 -0.39 1.18 -4.23
N LEU A 39 0.30 2.27 -3.85
CA LEU A 39 0.09 2.94 -2.56
C LEU A 39 -1.27 3.66 -2.45
N ASP A 40 -1.92 3.99 -3.58
CA ASP A 40 -3.30 4.52 -3.56
C ASP A 40 -4.33 3.44 -3.21
N HIS A 41 -4.06 2.17 -3.56
CA HIS A 41 -4.96 1.04 -3.32
C HIS A 41 -4.95 0.55 -1.85
N THR A 42 -4.01 1.03 -1.03
CA THR A 42 -3.88 0.58 0.38
C THR A 42 -5.11 0.94 1.21
N ARG A 43 -5.85 1.99 0.84
CA ARG A 43 -7.12 2.35 1.49
C ARG A 43 -8.21 1.32 1.27
N GLU A 44 -8.27 0.70 0.10
CA GLU A 44 -9.30 -0.29 -0.23
C GLU A 44 -9.10 -1.56 0.61
N LEU A 45 -7.85 -1.93 0.88
CA LEU A 45 -7.51 -3.08 1.72
C LEU A 45 -7.62 -2.78 3.21
N GLN A 46 -7.39 -1.52 3.62
CA GLN A 46 -7.57 -1.12 5.01
C GLN A 46 -8.96 -1.52 5.54
N ASP A 47 -10.01 -1.34 4.76
CA ASP A 47 -11.38 -1.66 5.17
C ASP A 47 -11.58 -3.18 5.33
N ALA A 48 -10.86 -4.00 4.55
CA ALA A 48 -10.90 -5.46 4.65
C ALA A 48 -10.18 -6.00 5.90
N PHE A 49 -9.18 -5.27 6.42
CA PHE A 49 -8.39 -5.66 7.59
C PHE A 49 -8.82 -4.93 8.88
N TYR A 50 -9.92 -4.18 8.86
CA TYR A 50 -10.35 -3.36 10.01
C TYR A 50 -10.65 -4.18 11.27
N ASP A 51 -11.16 -5.41 11.10
CA ASP A 51 -11.54 -6.31 12.20
C ASP A 51 -10.40 -7.26 12.64
N GLU A 52 -9.28 -7.31 11.90
CA GLU A 52 -8.11 -8.11 12.23
C GLU A 52 -7.03 -7.24 12.91
N ILE A 53 -6.26 -7.82 13.84
CA ILE A 53 -5.03 -7.19 14.35
C ILE A 53 -3.98 -7.29 13.25
N ALA A 54 -4.15 -6.50 12.20
CA ALA A 54 -3.23 -6.44 11.08
C ALA A 54 -2.16 -5.37 11.35
N ASP A 55 -0.89 -5.74 11.19
CA ASP A 55 0.19 -4.76 11.25
C ASP A 55 0.10 -3.82 10.03
N PRO A 56 0.25 -2.50 10.20
CA PRO A 56 0.20 -1.55 9.07
C PRO A 56 1.16 -1.90 7.92
N GLN A 57 2.31 -2.51 8.22
CA GLN A 57 3.28 -2.94 7.20
C GLN A 57 2.74 -4.14 6.40
N GLU A 58 2.03 -5.07 7.04
CA GLU A 58 1.43 -6.23 6.37
C GLU A 58 0.35 -5.78 5.38
N ILE A 59 -0.50 -4.83 5.76
CA ILE A 59 -1.54 -4.28 4.86
C ILE A 59 -0.89 -3.61 3.64
N VAL A 60 0.14 -2.80 3.86
CA VAL A 60 0.86 -2.13 2.77
C VAL A 60 1.57 -3.14 1.87
N LEU A 61 2.22 -4.15 2.44
CA LEU A 61 2.90 -5.21 1.70
C LEU A 61 1.93 -6.01 0.83
N LEU A 62 0.79 -6.44 1.40
CA LEU A 62 -0.25 -7.15 0.67
C LEU A 62 -0.83 -6.30 -0.45
N THR A 63 -0.99 -4.99 -0.23
CA THR A 63 -1.41 -4.06 -1.30
C THR A 63 -0.44 -4.07 -2.47
N LEU A 64 0.86 -3.94 -2.18
CA LEU A 64 1.90 -3.93 -3.22
C LEU A 64 1.94 -5.26 -3.97
N ILE A 65 1.81 -6.39 -3.26
CA ILE A 65 1.76 -7.73 -3.87
C ILE A 65 0.53 -7.87 -4.78
N LEU A 66 -0.66 -7.51 -4.29
CA LEU A 66 -1.91 -7.60 -5.06
C LEU A 66 -1.87 -6.71 -6.31
N TYR A 67 -1.36 -5.49 -6.19
CA TYR A 67 -1.22 -4.59 -7.33
C TYR A 67 -0.24 -5.13 -8.38
N MET A 68 0.90 -5.68 -7.96
CA MET A 68 1.87 -6.27 -8.88
C MET A 68 1.39 -7.57 -9.53
N CYS A 69 0.64 -8.40 -8.79
CA CYS A 69 0.10 -9.68 -9.28
C CYS A 69 -1.14 -9.48 -10.19
N GLY A 70 -1.97 -8.47 -9.91
CA GLY A 70 -3.18 -8.18 -10.70
C GLY A 70 -2.90 -7.57 -12.08
N GLU A 71 -1.70 -7.02 -12.32
CA GLU A 71 -1.32 -6.51 -13.65
C GLU A 71 -1.00 -7.63 -14.66
N ASP A 72 -0.79 -8.88 -14.22
CA ASP A 72 -0.54 -10.03 -15.10
C ASP A 72 -1.84 -10.63 -15.68
N ASP A 73 -3.01 -10.36 -15.09
CA ASP A 73 -4.29 -10.95 -15.51
C ASP A 73 -4.80 -10.39 -16.86
N LYS A 74 -4.28 -9.23 -17.31
CA LYS A 74 -4.68 -8.62 -18.59
C LYS A 74 -3.94 -9.18 -19.83
N ARG A 75 -3.22 -10.29 -19.72
CA ARG A 75 -2.45 -10.91 -20.83
C ARG A 75 -2.89 -12.32 -21.21
N ILE A 76 -4.19 -12.60 -21.24
CA ILE A 76 -4.70 -13.72 -22.05
C ILE A 76 -5.63 -13.17 -23.14
N PRO A 77 -5.10 -12.79 -24.31
CA PRO A 77 -5.95 -12.70 -25.49
C PRO A 77 -6.29 -14.13 -25.93
N HIS A 78 -7.57 -14.49 -25.83
CA HIS A 78 -8.14 -15.55 -26.66
C HIS A 78 -8.35 -15.03 -28.09
#